data_AF-A0A7J7JK45-F1
#
_entry.id   AF-A0A7J7JK45-F1
#
_cell.length_a   1.000
_cell.length_b   1.000
_cell.length_c   1.000
_cell.angle_alpha   90.00
_cell.angle_beta   90.00
_cell.angle_gamma   90.00
#
_symmetry.space_group_name_H-M   'P 1'
#
loop_
_entity.id
_entity.type
_entity.pdbx_description
1 polymer ?
#
loop_
_entity_poly.entity_id
_entity_poly.type
_entity_poly.pdbx_seq_one_letter_code
_entity_poly.pdbx_strand_id
1 'polypeptide(L)'
;MGFKLAIVLGLAAFVAVISASGYHPRPKHHSYTVKNWSAWGAYGACSVTCGGGEQRRHRTCKTTTIYGYGKDQNNCVGPTYSRRRCNTQCCPVDGAWGNWSHWAKKSSYGYSKVQIRTRQCNNPAPSCGGKTCVGASSQTRKIHVHRPHY
;
A
#
# COMPACT_ATOMS: atom_id res chain seq x y z
N MET A 1 41.76 -95.65 -49.15
CA MET A 1 41.79 -94.95 -50.45
C MET A 1 41.02 -93.64 -50.31
N GLY A 2 41.61 -92.52 -50.72
CA GLY A 2 40.87 -91.27 -50.96
C GLY A 2 41.38 -90.05 -50.19
N PHE A 3 42.31 -89.32 -50.80
CA PHE A 3 42.86 -88.04 -50.38
C PHE A 3 41.89 -86.85 -50.64
N LYS A 4 42.24 -85.73 -49.98
CA LYS A 4 42.08 -84.30 -50.33
C LYS A 4 40.94 -83.56 -49.60
N LEU A 5 41.24 -82.71 -48.60
CA LEU A 5 41.87 -81.38 -48.63
C LEU A 5 40.85 -80.27 -48.99
N ALA A 6 40.46 -79.47 -48.00
CA ALA A 6 40.34 -78.01 -48.14
C ALA A 6 40.09 -77.33 -46.78
N ILE A 7 41.09 -76.56 -46.36
CA ILE A 7 41.02 -75.55 -45.32
C ILE A 7 40.16 -74.40 -45.84
N VAL A 8 39.13 -74.00 -45.10
CA VAL A 8 38.63 -72.62 -45.10
C VAL A 8 38.39 -72.22 -43.65
N LEU A 9 39.42 -71.64 -43.03
CA LEU A 9 39.31 -70.89 -41.79
C LEU A 9 38.53 -69.60 -42.09
N GLY A 10 37.20 -69.71 -42.14
CA GLY A 10 36.30 -68.58 -42.19
C GLY A 10 36.23 -67.94 -40.81
N LEU A 11 36.95 -66.83 -40.64
CA LEU A 11 36.90 -65.97 -39.46
C LEU A 11 35.44 -65.61 -39.15
N ALA A 12 34.86 -66.27 -38.15
CA ALA A 12 33.63 -65.82 -37.53
C ALA A 12 33.94 -64.47 -36.87
N ALA A 13 33.62 -63.39 -37.58
CA ALA A 13 33.53 -62.06 -36.99
C ALA A 13 32.37 -62.09 -35.99
N PHE A 14 32.66 -62.57 -34.78
CA PHE A 14 31.84 -62.30 -33.61
C PHE A 14 31.86 -60.79 -33.45
N VAL A 15 30.84 -60.13 -33.99
CA VAL A 15 30.48 -58.79 -33.57
C VAL A 15 30.09 -58.96 -32.11
N ALA A 16 31.08 -58.77 -31.23
CA ALA A 16 30.83 -58.62 -29.82
C ALA A 16 29.95 -57.37 -29.72
N VAL A 17 28.64 -57.60 -29.58
CA VAL A 17 27.76 -56.59 -29.00
C VAL A 17 28.28 -56.45 -27.58
N ILE A 18 29.30 -55.61 -27.41
CA ILE A 18 29.63 -55.07 -26.10
C ILE A 18 28.38 -54.29 -25.77
N SER A 19 27.46 -54.95 -25.07
CA SER A 19 26.45 -54.27 -24.31
C SER A 19 27.27 -53.43 -23.35
N ALA A 20 27.53 -52.19 -23.77
CA ALA A 20 27.95 -51.13 -22.88
C ALA A 20 26.82 -51.11 -21.87
N SER A 21 27.02 -51.85 -20.79
CA SER A 21 26.26 -51.74 -19.57
C SER A 21 26.61 -50.34 -19.11
N GLY A 22 25.93 -49.36 -19.70
CA GLY A 22 26.11 -47.96 -19.43
C GLY A 22 25.90 -47.85 -17.95
N TYR A 23 26.99 -47.63 -17.23
CA TYR A 23 26.96 -47.36 -15.81
C TYR A 23 26.22 -46.03 -15.68
N HIS A 24 24.90 -46.09 -15.64
CA HIS A 24 24.06 -44.96 -15.29
C HIS A 24 24.24 -44.83 -13.78
N PRO A 25 25.00 -43.85 -13.28
CA PRO A 25 25.06 -43.64 -11.84
C PRO A 25 23.63 -43.54 -11.34
N ARG A 26 23.25 -44.36 -10.35
CA ARG A 26 21.94 -44.22 -9.69
C ARG A 26 21.81 -42.74 -9.33
N PRO A 27 20.74 -42.05 -9.77
CA PRO A 27 20.65 -40.63 -9.51
C PRO A 27 20.69 -40.48 -7.99
N LYS A 28 21.73 -39.80 -7.49
CA LYS A 28 21.91 -39.57 -6.06
C LYS A 28 20.59 -38.97 -5.58
N HIS A 29 20.02 -39.49 -4.49
CA HIS A 29 18.84 -38.90 -3.86
C HIS A 29 19.22 -37.49 -3.39
N HIS A 30 19.10 -36.53 -4.30
CA HIS A 30 19.31 -35.13 -4.01
C HIS A 30 17.98 -34.56 -3.53
N SER A 31 18.01 -33.73 -2.50
CA SER A 31 16.83 -32.95 -2.15
C SER A 31 16.62 -31.83 -3.16
N TYR A 32 15.37 -31.53 -3.51
CA TYR A 32 15.02 -30.33 -4.26
C TYR A 32 14.15 -29.41 -3.41
N THR A 33 14.10 -28.13 -3.78
CA THR A 33 13.36 -27.10 -3.06
C THR A 33 12.14 -26.61 -3.83
N VAL A 34 11.01 -26.51 -3.13
CA VAL A 34 9.80 -25.88 -3.65
C VAL A 34 9.50 -24.66 -2.80
N LYS A 35 9.44 -23.50 -3.45
CA LYS A 35 9.08 -22.23 -2.81
C LYS A 35 7.65 -21.85 -3.18
N ASN A 36 6.80 -21.70 -2.16
CA ASN A 36 5.42 -21.27 -2.32
C ASN A 36 5.11 -20.08 -1.40
N TRP A 37 4.18 -19.23 -1.83
CA TRP A 37 3.67 -18.17 -0.97
C TRP A 37 2.93 -18.75 0.23
N SER A 38 3.16 -18.19 1.41
CA SER A 38 2.23 -18.34 2.52
C SER A 38 0.89 -17.68 2.20
N ALA A 39 -0.13 -18.02 2.99
CA ALA A 39 -1.32 -17.16 3.05
C ALA A 39 -0.90 -15.71 3.36
N TRP A 40 -1.67 -14.77 2.82
CA TRP A 40 -1.55 -13.38 3.21
C TRP A 40 -1.87 -13.22 4.70
N GLY A 41 -1.03 -12.46 5.41
CA GLY A 41 -1.39 -11.96 6.73
C GLY A 41 -2.59 -11.00 6.66
N ALA A 42 -3.14 -10.68 7.82
CA ALA A 42 -4.14 -9.62 7.94
C ALA A 42 -3.55 -8.28 7.51
N TYR A 43 -4.41 -7.36 7.07
CA TYR A 43 -4.00 -5.97 6.95
C TYR A 43 -3.75 -5.38 8.33
N GLY A 44 -2.65 -4.65 8.47
CA GLY A 44 -2.37 -3.84 9.65
C GLY A 44 -3.31 -2.63 9.75
N ALA A 45 -3.08 -1.81 10.78
CA ALA A 45 -3.79 -0.56 10.94
C ALA A 45 -3.63 0.37 9.72
N CYS A 46 -4.65 1.19 9.48
CA CYS A 46 -4.56 2.26 8.48
C CYS A 46 -3.58 3.33 8.96
N SER A 47 -2.82 3.93 8.04
CA SER A 47 -1.85 4.99 8.36
C SER A 47 -2.47 6.26 8.96
N VAL A 48 -3.74 6.51 8.68
CA VAL A 48 -4.51 7.65 9.20
C VAL A 48 -5.92 7.18 9.53
N THR A 49 -6.62 7.91 10.39
CA THR A 49 -8.00 7.61 10.80
C THR A 49 -9.07 8.22 9.90
N CYS A 50 -8.70 9.15 9.01
CA CYS A 50 -9.57 9.81 8.02
C CYS A 50 -8.70 10.40 6.89
N GLY A 51 -9.32 10.94 5.84
CA GLY A 51 -8.63 11.65 4.76
C GLY A 51 -7.95 10.75 3.73
N GLY A 52 -8.12 9.43 3.85
CA GLY A 52 -7.52 8.43 2.97
C GLY A 52 -6.09 8.06 3.38
N GLY A 53 -5.96 6.89 4.01
CA GLY A 53 -4.68 6.27 4.33
C GLY A 53 -4.39 5.02 3.52
N GLU A 54 -3.27 4.38 3.86
CA GLU A 54 -2.90 3.06 3.37
C GLU A 54 -2.76 2.07 4.53
N GLN A 55 -3.21 0.84 4.31
CA GLN A 55 -2.91 -0.30 5.17
C GLN A 55 -2.14 -1.35 4.37
N ARG A 56 -1.23 -2.05 5.04
CA ARG A 56 -0.35 -3.06 4.43
C ARG A 56 -0.61 -4.43 5.03
N ARG A 57 -0.48 -5.45 4.19
CA ARG A 57 -0.38 -6.85 4.62
C ARG A 57 0.85 -7.49 4.01
N HIS A 58 1.34 -8.55 4.64
CA HIS A 58 2.56 -9.25 4.23
C HIS A 58 2.29 -10.73 4.00
N ARG A 59 3.13 -11.35 3.17
CA ARG A 59 3.21 -12.80 2.98
C ARG A 59 4.68 -13.19 2.89
N THR A 60 4.98 -14.43 3.22
CA THR A 60 6.35 -14.96 3.19
C THR A 60 6.46 -16.05 2.15
N CYS A 61 7.56 -16.06 1.40
CA CYS A 61 7.88 -17.16 0.51
C CYS A 61 8.47 -18.32 1.33
N LYS A 62 7.70 -19.39 1.53
CA LYS A 62 8.10 -20.55 2.33
C LYS A 62 8.82 -21.56 1.44
N THR A 63 10.01 -21.99 1.87
CA THR A 63 10.78 -23.05 1.21
C THR A 63 10.49 -24.39 1.87
N THR A 64 10.15 -25.39 1.06
CA THR A 64 10.01 -26.78 1.50
C THR A 64 11.07 -27.61 0.78
N THR A 65 11.85 -28.37 1.54
CA THR A 65 12.85 -29.31 1.01
C THR A 65 12.21 -30.68 0.89
N ILE A 66 12.25 -31.27 -0.30
CA ILE A 66 11.68 -32.59 -0.59
C ILE A 66 12.81 -33.54 -0.98
N TYR A 67 12.85 -34.71 -0.36
CA TYR A 67 13.79 -35.77 -0.70
C TYR A 67 13.22 -36.63 -1.84
N GLY A 68 13.98 -36.82 -2.91
CA GLY A 68 13.54 -37.63 -4.05
C GLY A 68 14.05 -37.10 -5.38
N TYR A 69 13.43 -37.49 -6.48
CA TYR A 69 13.77 -36.99 -7.80
C TYR A 69 12.87 -35.81 -8.17
N GLY A 70 13.46 -34.65 -8.44
CA GLY A 70 12.73 -33.43 -8.77
C GLY A 70 13.65 -32.29 -9.18
N LYS A 71 13.05 -31.13 -9.48
CA LYS A 71 13.75 -29.89 -9.81
C LYS A 71 13.32 -28.78 -8.86
N ASP A 72 14.20 -27.82 -8.62
CA ASP A 72 13.85 -26.63 -7.86
C ASP A 72 12.70 -25.86 -8.53
N GLN A 73 11.76 -25.39 -7.72
CA GLN A 73 10.60 -24.65 -8.16
C GLN A 73 10.45 -23.38 -7.35
N ASN A 74 10.23 -22.25 -8.03
CA ASN A 74 9.96 -20.97 -7.39
C ASN A 74 8.62 -20.39 -7.86
N ASN A 75 7.57 -20.63 -7.07
CA ASN A 75 6.23 -20.11 -7.35
C ASN A 75 5.98 -18.77 -6.65
N CYS A 76 6.99 -18.19 -5.99
CA CYS A 76 6.87 -16.92 -5.29
C CYS A 76 7.02 -15.71 -6.23
N VAL A 77 6.17 -15.64 -7.26
CA VAL A 77 6.17 -14.50 -8.19
C VAL A 77 5.38 -13.34 -7.56
N GLY A 78 5.96 -12.13 -7.64
CA GLY A 78 5.37 -10.88 -7.15
C GLY A 78 5.88 -10.43 -5.78
N PRO A 79 5.26 -9.39 -5.19
CA PRO A 79 5.77 -8.76 -3.97
C PRO A 79 5.46 -9.55 -2.69
N THR A 80 6.26 -9.30 -1.65
CA THR A 80 6.05 -9.82 -0.28
C THR A 80 4.98 -9.04 0.49
N TYR A 81 4.53 -7.89 -0.02
CA TYR A 81 3.52 -7.05 0.60
C TYR A 81 2.45 -6.60 -0.38
N SER A 82 1.28 -6.22 0.15
CA SER A 82 0.17 -5.66 -0.60
C SER A 82 -0.41 -4.47 0.17
N ARG A 83 -0.79 -3.42 -0.57
CA ARG A 83 -1.37 -2.18 -0.05
C ARG A 83 -2.82 -2.05 -0.49
N ARG A 84 -3.63 -1.41 0.33
CA ARG A 84 -4.97 -0.92 -0.06
C ARG A 84 -5.28 0.40 0.63
N ARG A 85 -6.14 1.20 0.01
CA ARG A 85 -6.69 2.40 0.65
C ARG A 85 -7.59 2.04 1.82
N CYS A 86 -7.64 2.94 2.79
CA CYS A 86 -8.49 2.84 3.97
C CYS A 86 -8.85 4.24 4.48
N ASN A 87 -9.86 4.30 5.34
CA ASN A 87 -10.28 5.51 6.03
C ASN A 87 -10.47 6.71 5.09
N THR A 88 -11.20 6.49 3.99
CA THR A 88 -11.42 7.47 2.91
C THR A 88 -12.50 8.49 3.24
N GLN A 89 -13.15 8.39 4.39
CA GLN A 89 -14.03 9.43 4.90
C GLN A 89 -13.25 10.73 5.08
N CYS A 90 -13.96 11.85 4.90
CA CYS A 90 -13.41 13.16 5.17
C CYS A 90 -12.96 13.31 6.63
N CYS A 91 -11.91 14.11 6.87
CA CYS A 91 -11.49 14.49 8.22
C CYS A 91 -12.30 15.68 8.73
N PRO A 92 -12.81 15.64 9.98
CA PRO A 92 -13.41 16.82 10.61
C PRO A 92 -12.43 17.98 10.63
N VAL A 93 -12.88 19.15 10.18
CA VAL A 93 -12.14 20.41 10.30
C VAL A 93 -12.98 21.34 11.13
N ASP A 94 -12.46 21.74 12.29
CA ASP A 94 -13.11 22.72 13.15
C ASP A 94 -13.00 24.11 12.52
N GLY A 95 -14.11 24.84 12.54
CA GLY A 95 -14.19 26.19 12.01
C GLY A 95 -13.43 27.17 12.89
N ALA A 96 -12.69 28.08 12.25
CA ALA A 96 -12.10 29.21 12.94
C ALA A 96 -12.46 30.54 12.27
N TRP A 97 -12.49 31.57 13.11
CA TRP A 97 -12.85 32.91 12.70
C TRP A 97 -11.81 33.46 11.72
N GLY A 98 -12.29 33.95 10.58
CA GLY A 98 -11.54 34.87 9.76
C GLY A 98 -11.37 36.22 10.46
N ASN A 99 -10.60 37.11 9.82
CA ASN A 99 -10.39 38.45 10.34
C ASN A 99 -11.70 39.22 10.47
N TRP A 100 -11.75 40.09 11.48
CA TRP A 100 -12.81 41.08 11.56
C TRP A 100 -12.74 42.05 10.37
N SER A 101 -13.90 42.42 9.86
CA SER A 101 -14.05 43.55 8.96
C SER A 101 -13.60 44.84 9.64
N HIS A 102 -13.35 45.87 8.83
CA HIS A 102 -13.29 47.23 9.34
C HIS A 102 -14.64 47.62 9.97
N TRP A 103 -14.60 48.61 10.87
CA TRP A 103 -15.79 49.17 11.49
C TRP A 103 -16.60 49.97 10.47
N ALA A 104 -17.84 49.56 10.22
CA ALA A 104 -18.81 50.26 9.39
C ALA A 104 -19.79 51.07 10.24
N LYS A 105 -20.39 52.12 9.67
CA LYS A 105 -21.49 52.87 10.31
C LYS A 105 -22.73 51.97 10.37
N LYS A 106 -23.34 51.87 11.55
CA LYS A 106 -24.61 51.14 11.76
C LYS A 106 -25.79 52.11 11.89
N SER A 107 -25.68 53.09 12.78
CA SER A 107 -26.70 54.11 12.98
C SER A 107 -26.10 55.36 13.61
N SER A 108 -26.83 56.46 13.58
CA SER A 108 -26.47 57.70 14.26
C SER A 108 -27.73 58.36 14.80
N TYR A 109 -27.76 58.67 16.09
CA TYR A 109 -28.88 59.37 16.73
C TYR A 109 -28.34 60.42 17.70
N GLY A 110 -28.74 61.68 17.49
CA GLY A 110 -28.16 62.82 18.20
C GLY A 110 -26.63 62.84 18.11
N TYR A 111 -25.97 62.90 19.26
CA TYR A 111 -24.51 62.91 19.38
C TYR A 111 -23.88 61.51 19.54
N SER A 112 -24.65 60.44 19.32
CA SER A 112 -24.17 59.05 19.38
C SER A 112 -24.02 58.45 17.98
N LYS A 113 -22.83 57.93 17.67
CA LYS A 113 -22.54 57.12 16.47
C LYS A 113 -22.41 55.65 16.86
N VAL A 114 -23.13 54.76 16.19
CA VAL A 114 -23.02 53.32 16.38
C VAL A 114 -22.26 52.73 15.19
N GLN A 115 -21.22 51.95 15.48
CA GLN A 115 -20.47 51.20 14.48
C GLN A 115 -20.62 49.70 14.67
N ILE A 116 -20.51 48.95 13.58
CA ILE A 116 -20.56 47.49 13.56
C ILE A 116 -19.38 46.95 12.77
N ARG A 117 -18.84 45.81 13.20
CA ARG A 117 -17.93 44.98 12.41
C ARG A 117 -18.40 43.54 12.44
N THR A 118 -18.08 42.78 11.41
CA THR A 118 -18.46 41.38 11.27
C THR A 118 -17.23 40.52 10.97
N ARG A 119 -17.33 39.23 11.22
CA ARG A 119 -16.32 38.22 10.84
C ARG A 119 -17.02 36.97 10.37
N GLN A 120 -16.34 36.20 9.53
CA GLN A 120 -16.87 34.96 8.97
C GLN A 120 -16.17 33.75 9.59
N CYS A 121 -16.89 32.64 9.73
CA CYS A 121 -16.33 31.38 10.20
C CYS A 121 -15.77 30.60 9.01
N ASN A 122 -14.68 31.10 8.44
CA ASN A 122 -14.16 30.64 7.15
C ASN A 122 -12.63 30.50 7.09
N ASN A 123 -11.94 30.56 8.24
CA ASN A 123 -10.47 30.46 8.28
C ASN A 123 -9.97 29.43 9.31
N PRO A 124 -10.23 28.12 9.13
CA PRO A 124 -10.94 27.51 8.00
C PRO A 124 -12.47 27.46 8.23
N ALA A 125 -13.23 27.17 7.18
CA ALA A 125 -14.64 26.84 7.31
C ALA A 125 -14.80 25.45 7.95
N PRO A 126 -15.77 25.25 8.86
CA PRO A 126 -16.00 23.94 9.45
C PRO A 126 -16.45 22.96 8.37
N SER A 127 -15.92 21.74 8.41
CA SER A 127 -16.31 20.68 7.46
C SER A 127 -16.33 19.31 8.12
N CYS A 128 -17.09 18.40 7.51
CA CYS A 128 -17.09 16.98 7.84
C CYS A 128 -17.34 16.67 9.32
N GLY A 129 -18.31 17.38 9.92
CA GLY A 129 -18.67 17.22 11.33
C GLY A 129 -17.77 17.97 12.31
N GLY A 130 -16.84 18.79 11.83
CA GLY A 130 -16.07 19.71 12.68
C GLY A 130 -16.95 20.78 13.33
N LYS A 131 -16.46 21.32 14.44
CA LYS A 131 -17.17 22.28 15.29
C LYS A 131 -17.30 23.63 14.59
N THR A 132 -18.42 24.31 14.81
CA THR A 132 -18.60 25.70 14.36
C THR A 132 -17.79 26.68 15.24
N CYS A 133 -17.59 27.89 14.73
CA CYS A 133 -16.87 28.92 15.47
C CYS A 133 -17.63 29.36 16.72
N VAL A 134 -16.93 29.38 17.87
CA VAL A 134 -17.50 29.83 19.14
C VAL A 134 -17.42 31.35 19.26
N GLY A 135 -18.53 31.98 19.68
CA GLY A 135 -18.64 33.42 19.93
C GLY A 135 -19.45 34.18 18.86
N ALA A 136 -19.51 35.50 18.99
CA ALA A 136 -20.33 36.33 18.10
C ALA A 136 -19.68 36.56 16.72
N SER A 137 -20.48 36.54 15.65
CA SER A 137 -20.09 36.90 14.28
C SER A 137 -20.11 38.41 14.02
N SER A 138 -20.69 39.19 14.93
CA SER A 138 -20.76 40.65 14.84
C SER A 138 -20.44 41.30 16.17
N GLN A 139 -19.88 42.51 16.11
CA GLN A 139 -19.63 43.34 17.28
C GLN A 139 -20.11 44.76 16.99
N THR A 140 -20.79 45.36 17.97
CA THR A 140 -21.27 46.75 17.88
C THR A 140 -20.56 47.60 18.93
N ARG A 141 -20.16 48.84 18.57
CA ARG A 141 -19.64 49.83 19.52
C ARG A 141 -20.36 51.18 19.35
N LYS A 142 -20.56 51.89 20.46
CA LYS A 142 -21.07 53.27 20.46
C LYS A 142 -19.90 54.23 20.63
N ILE A 143 -19.93 55.32 19.89
CA ILE A 143 -18.96 56.41 19.94
C ILE A 143 -19.76 57.67 20.24
N HIS A 144 -19.50 58.30 21.38
CA HIS A 144 -20.04 59.62 21.68
C HIS A 144 -19.23 60.67 20.93
N VAL A 145 -19.93 61.60 20.30
CA VAL A 145 -19.35 62.80 19.71
C VAL A 145 -19.65 63.94 20.65
N HIS A 146 -18.67 64.79 20.94
CA HIS A 146 -18.91 65.97 21.77
C HIS A 146 -19.88 66.92 21.06
N ARG A 147 -20.86 67.43 21.81
CA ARG A 147 -21.76 68.50 21.35
C ARG A 147 -20.94 69.79 21.26
N PRO A 148 -20.86 70.47 20.11
CA PRO A 148 -20.22 71.77 20.05
C PRO A 148 -20.98 72.74 20.96
N HIS A 149 -20.25 73.38 21.87
CA HIS A 149 -20.75 74.55 22.60
C HIS A 149 -20.56 75.76 21.69
N TYR A 150 -21.65 76.47 21.41
CA TYR A 150 -21.66 77.78 20.76
C TYR A 150 -21.79 78.87 21.81
#